data_AF-A0A2H5FR12-F1
#
_entry.id   AF-A0A2H5FR12-F1
#
_cell.length_a   1.000
_cell.length_b   1.000
_cell.length_c   1.000
_cell.angle_alpha   90.00
_cell.angle_beta   90.00
_cell.angle_gamma   90.00
#
_symmetry.space_group_name_H-M   'P 1'
#
loop_
_entity.id
_entity.type
_entity.pdbx_description
1 polymer ?
#
loop_
_entity_poly.entity_id
_entity_poly.type
_entity_poly.pdbx_seq_one_letter_code
_entity_poly.pdbx_strand_id
1 'polypeptide(L)'
;MNFSDSYSTYILAKQLITRVEKLIKTTSEPALVQRILSELHLNELKINNEEYIDFINKISTEPMQLTPLINYLNEKLVENAPIRQLFAFIEKNGLISNEELGQAAKTIQLQITILSILEAIIVTMTNGEQFAQDVYQHLSKRSGSPYPGNPVVDFLWAPSNASLFERIKFSSIKPGMLNILFHRSMKEKLESQSDIEQFISKMGLSWWYADIIVASDNELAGTTPAMALNIMEAAWEDSTGDVKHICGKDNAEAGALLIKLMEEYKYSTSNTIKNRILPESTVLMDDSKSYSILPGLTVSETPKKVMEFNIDAKWRDLYNSWNLLFVITNIDKIFMPIKLLLPTVLAAEPQNYKEVRVISLFTIGSIFLQENTTMNPFFSDNYHFKNAEIILKKWGKINKDYGMELLSQQSNLMVDKSETYYHEVFGNHPDFNFLIRIIGYLCDPGNYKFTQSSPTKFLPGFSFFSSSRQASTTLSQAEYTHLLST
;
A
#
# COMPACT_ATOMS: atom_id res chain seq x y z
N MET A 1 21.55 8.42 -15.52
CA MET A 1 22.04 8.66 -14.13
C MET A 1 22.45 7.29 -13.62
N ASN A 2 23.65 7.09 -13.08
CA ASN A 2 24.07 5.76 -12.61
C ASN A 2 23.62 5.61 -11.16
N PHE A 3 22.65 4.71 -10.89
CA PHE A 3 22.16 4.45 -9.54
C PHE A 3 23.07 3.51 -8.74
N SER A 4 24.15 3.01 -9.33
CA SER A 4 25.22 2.32 -8.60
C SER A 4 25.70 3.18 -7.42
N ASP A 5 25.88 2.54 -6.25
CA ASP A 5 26.27 3.15 -4.98
C ASP A 5 27.54 4.01 -5.10
N SER A 6 27.38 5.26 -5.52
CA SER A 6 28.43 6.25 -5.33
C SER A 6 28.47 6.52 -3.83
N TYR A 7 29.58 6.16 -3.18
CA TYR A 7 29.83 6.43 -1.77
C TYR A 7 29.52 7.90 -1.42
N SER A 8 29.79 8.82 -2.35
CA SER A 8 29.42 10.24 -2.23
C SER A 8 27.91 10.47 -2.08
N THR A 9 27.07 9.77 -2.85
CA THR A 9 25.60 9.88 -2.75
C THR A 9 25.12 9.40 -1.39
N TYR A 10 25.63 8.27 -0.90
CA TYR A 10 25.28 7.74 0.41
C TYR A 10 25.64 8.72 1.54
N ILE A 11 26.85 9.28 1.51
CA ILE A 11 27.32 10.24 2.51
C ILE A 11 26.45 11.51 2.53
N LEU A 12 26.13 12.08 1.37
CA LEU A 12 25.28 13.27 1.28
C LEU A 12 23.86 13.00 1.79
N ALA A 13 23.28 11.83 1.47
CA ALA A 13 21.97 11.46 1.97
C ALA A 13 21.96 11.32 3.51
N LYS A 14 22.98 10.68 4.09
CA LYS A 14 23.14 10.58 5.54
C LYS A 14 23.34 11.94 6.21
N GLN A 15 24.07 12.87 5.57
CA GLN A 15 24.25 14.23 6.09
C GLN A 15 22.90 14.96 6.27
N LEU A 16 22.00 14.89 5.27
CA LEU A 16 20.67 15.48 5.40
C LEU A 16 19.89 14.88 6.57
N ILE A 17 19.88 13.54 6.67
CA ILE A 17 19.18 12.84 7.75
C ILE A 17 19.75 13.25 9.12
N THR A 18 21.07 13.30 9.28
CA THR A 18 21.70 13.71 10.53
C THR A 18 21.36 15.16 10.91
N ARG A 19 21.14 16.05 9.93
CA ARG A 19 20.65 17.41 10.20
C ARG A 19 19.21 17.39 10.75
N VAL A 20 18.35 16.52 10.24
CA VAL A 20 16.97 16.33 10.73
C VAL A 20 16.97 15.70 12.12
N GLU A 21 17.76 14.63 12.34
CA GLU A 21 17.86 13.91 13.62
C GLU A 21 18.20 14.83 14.80
N LYS A 22 19.07 15.84 14.58
CA LYS A 22 19.46 16.81 15.60
C LYS A 22 18.31 17.69 16.10
N LEU A 23 17.20 17.74 15.37
CA LEU A 23 16.07 18.63 15.63
C LEU A 23 14.84 17.90 16.18
N ILE A 24 14.86 16.58 16.22
CA ILE A 24 13.78 15.73 16.74
C ILE A 24 14.15 15.13 18.09
N LYS A 25 13.14 14.83 18.90
CA LYS A 25 13.31 14.13 20.17
C LYS A 25 13.36 12.64 19.91
N THR A 26 14.28 11.96 20.60
CA THR A 26 14.42 10.49 20.57
C THR A 26 13.54 9.79 21.61
N THR A 27 12.64 10.52 22.27
CA THR A 27 11.70 9.99 23.25
C THR A 27 10.28 10.47 22.92
N SER A 28 9.28 9.59 23.06
CA SER A 28 7.89 9.97 22.89
C SER A 28 7.42 10.91 24.02
N GLU A 29 6.37 11.68 23.74
CA GLU A 29 5.68 12.49 24.73
C GLU A 29 4.31 11.87 25.02
N PRO A 30 4.05 11.34 26.23
CA PRO A 30 2.78 10.66 26.54
C PRO A 30 1.53 11.50 26.26
N ALA A 31 1.58 12.81 26.55
CA ALA A 31 0.48 13.73 26.24
C ALA A 31 0.21 13.85 24.73
N LEU A 32 1.25 13.80 23.90
CA LEU A 32 1.11 13.80 22.44
C LEU A 32 0.52 12.47 21.96
N VAL A 33 0.97 11.34 22.51
CA VAL A 33 0.43 10.00 22.22
C VAL A 33 -1.07 9.96 22.54
N GLN A 34 -1.46 10.36 23.75
CA GLN A 34 -2.87 10.42 24.16
C GLN A 34 -3.71 11.29 23.23
N ARG A 35 -3.17 12.46 22.84
CA ARG A 35 -3.87 13.35 21.91
C ARG A 35 -4.04 12.70 20.54
N ILE A 36 -3.00 12.08 19.98
CA ILE A 36 -3.11 11.37 18.69
C ILE A 36 -4.17 10.26 18.78
N LEU A 37 -4.14 9.44 19.84
CA LEU A 37 -5.11 8.35 20.02
C LEU A 37 -6.54 8.87 20.09
N SER A 38 -6.77 10.01 20.76
CA SER A 38 -8.08 10.65 20.84
C SER A 38 -8.53 11.26 19.51
N GLU A 39 -7.65 12.01 18.84
CA GLU A 39 -7.97 12.70 17.57
C GLU A 39 -8.21 11.71 16.42
N LEU A 40 -7.62 10.51 16.50
CA LEU A 40 -7.84 9.42 15.55
C LEU A 40 -8.89 8.40 16.03
N HIS A 41 -9.52 8.63 17.19
CA HIS A 41 -10.46 7.71 17.85
C HIS A 41 -9.96 6.25 17.96
N LEU A 42 -8.65 6.10 18.17
CA LEU A 42 -7.99 4.80 18.39
C LEU A 42 -8.09 4.35 19.86
N ASN A 43 -8.35 5.27 20.79
CA ASN A 43 -8.69 4.96 22.18
C ASN A 43 -10.06 4.29 22.33
N GLU A 44 -10.92 4.36 21.30
CA GLU A 44 -12.23 3.70 21.26
C GLU A 44 -12.19 2.30 20.63
N LEU A 45 -11.01 1.87 20.16
CA LEU A 45 -10.81 0.58 19.50
C LEU A 45 -11.15 -0.56 20.47
N LYS A 46 -12.13 -1.39 20.06
CA LYS A 46 -12.54 -2.58 20.83
C LYS A 46 -11.75 -3.79 20.36
N ILE A 47 -10.81 -4.25 21.17
CA ILE A 47 -9.86 -5.32 20.88
C ILE A 47 -9.66 -6.20 22.11
N ASN A 48 -9.22 -7.43 21.90
CA ASN A 48 -8.87 -8.37 22.97
C ASN A 48 -7.36 -8.69 23.02
N ASN A 49 -6.52 -8.01 22.25
CA ASN A 49 -5.08 -8.24 22.25
C ASN A 49 -4.42 -7.53 23.45
N GLU A 50 -4.16 -8.28 24.51
CA GLU A 50 -3.57 -7.78 25.76
C GLU A 50 -2.20 -7.13 25.53
N GLU A 51 -1.36 -7.70 24.66
CA GLU A 51 -0.01 -7.19 24.41
C GLU A 51 -0.01 -5.78 23.81
N TYR A 52 -0.91 -5.52 22.85
CA TYR A 52 -1.10 -4.20 22.28
C TYR A 52 -1.74 -3.23 23.29
N ILE A 53 -2.74 -3.68 24.07
CA ILE A 53 -3.39 -2.85 25.09
C ILE A 53 -2.36 -2.36 26.11
N ASP A 54 -1.53 -3.28 26.63
CA ASP A 54 -0.48 -2.96 27.59
C ASP A 54 0.56 -2.02 27.00
N PHE A 55 0.99 -2.27 25.76
CA PHE A 55 1.92 -1.40 25.05
C PHE A 55 1.37 0.02 24.90
N ILE A 56 0.15 0.18 24.38
CA ILE A 56 -0.48 1.49 24.18
C ILE A 56 -0.70 2.22 25.51
N ASN A 57 -1.16 1.53 26.55
CA ASN A 57 -1.32 2.11 27.88
C ASN A 57 0.01 2.64 28.41
N LYS A 58 1.09 1.85 28.28
CA LYS A 58 2.42 2.24 28.72
C LYS A 58 2.93 3.48 27.98
N ILE A 59 2.88 3.52 26.64
CA ILE A 59 3.39 4.67 25.89
C ILE A 59 2.51 5.93 26.05
N SER A 60 1.28 5.76 26.53
CA SER A 60 0.35 6.84 26.86
C SER A 60 0.55 7.40 28.27
N THR A 61 1.29 6.73 29.15
CA THR A 61 1.57 7.21 30.52
C THR A 61 3.06 7.47 30.76
N GLU A 62 3.95 6.80 30.03
CA GLU A 62 5.40 6.83 30.20
C GLU A 62 6.11 7.17 28.87
N PRO A 63 7.18 7.99 28.90
CA PRO A 63 8.00 8.22 27.72
C PRO A 63 8.65 6.92 27.20
N MET A 64 8.55 6.68 25.89
CA MET A 64 9.18 5.54 25.20
C MET A 64 10.40 6.01 24.40
N GLN A 65 11.45 5.18 24.34
CA GLN A 65 12.60 5.42 23.46
C GLN A 65 12.22 5.20 21.99
N LEU A 66 12.37 6.24 21.17
CA LEU A 66 12.12 6.22 19.73
C LEU A 66 13.41 6.00 18.92
N THR A 67 14.59 5.97 19.56
CA THR A 67 15.88 5.75 18.89
C THR A 67 15.90 4.50 18.00
N PRO A 68 15.39 3.32 18.41
CA PRO A 68 15.39 2.14 17.55
C PRO A 68 14.57 2.35 16.27
N LEU A 69 13.39 2.97 16.40
CA LEU A 69 12.51 3.32 15.28
C LEU A 69 13.16 4.33 14.32
N ILE A 70 13.70 5.41 14.86
CA ILE A 70 14.33 6.48 14.08
C ILE A 70 15.55 5.93 13.33
N ASN A 71 16.42 5.17 14.01
CA ASN A 71 17.61 4.59 13.40
C ASN A 71 17.24 3.63 12.26
N TYR A 72 16.27 2.74 12.50
CA TYR A 72 15.82 1.79 11.47
C TYR A 72 15.24 2.52 10.25
N LEU A 73 14.36 3.50 10.48
CA LEU A 73 13.79 4.32 9.41
C LEU A 73 14.89 5.03 8.59
N ASN A 74 15.86 5.63 9.27
CA ASN A 74 16.95 6.37 8.64
C ASN A 74 17.95 5.48 7.88
N GLU A 75 18.07 4.22 8.28
CA GLU A 75 18.79 3.22 7.51
C GLU A 75 18.02 2.87 6.23
N LYS A 76 16.74 2.47 6.36
CA LYS A 76 15.93 1.99 5.24
C LYS A 76 15.60 3.07 4.20
N LEU A 77 15.44 4.33 4.62
CA LEU A 77 15.31 5.46 3.68
C LEU A 77 16.57 5.68 2.83
N VAL A 78 17.76 5.39 3.37
CA VAL A 78 19.03 5.53 2.63
C VAL A 78 19.36 4.29 1.80
N GLU A 79 18.89 3.11 2.20
CA GLU A 79 18.98 1.91 1.39
C GLU A 79 18.12 2.01 0.12
N ASN A 80 16.95 2.65 0.22
CA ASN A 80 16.10 2.91 -0.94
C ASN A 80 16.79 3.85 -1.95
N ALA A 81 17.22 3.31 -3.09
CA ALA A 81 18.08 4.03 -4.02
C ALA A 81 17.47 5.35 -4.57
N PRO A 82 16.20 5.40 -5.03
CA PRO A 82 15.55 6.66 -5.39
C PRO A 82 15.51 7.71 -4.27
N ILE A 83 15.09 7.32 -3.05
CA ILE A 83 15.01 8.25 -1.91
C ILE A 83 16.40 8.76 -1.52
N ARG A 84 17.40 7.88 -1.47
CA ARG A 84 18.79 8.25 -1.22
C ARG A 84 19.29 9.28 -2.22
N GLN A 85 19.00 9.10 -3.51
CA GLN A 85 19.40 10.08 -4.53
C GLN A 85 18.72 11.43 -4.34
N LEU A 86 17.46 11.44 -3.93
CA LEU A 86 16.74 12.66 -3.62
C LEU A 86 17.39 13.39 -2.45
N PHE A 87 17.68 12.69 -1.35
CA PHE A 87 18.31 13.27 -0.17
C PHE A 87 19.70 13.82 -0.50
N ALA A 88 20.50 13.07 -1.25
CA ALA A 88 21.80 13.54 -1.72
C ALA A 88 21.70 14.78 -2.60
N PHE A 89 20.68 14.87 -3.46
CA PHE A 89 20.43 16.05 -4.29
C PHE A 89 20.04 17.27 -3.44
N ILE A 90 19.16 17.09 -2.45
CA ILE A 90 18.75 18.16 -1.53
C ILE A 90 19.97 18.71 -0.79
N GLU A 91 20.80 17.83 -0.21
CA GLU A 91 21.97 18.24 0.56
C GLU A 91 23.02 18.93 -0.32
N LYS A 92 23.37 18.32 -1.46
CA LYS A 92 24.37 18.84 -2.39
C LYS A 92 24.05 20.26 -2.88
N ASN A 93 22.76 20.55 -3.06
CA ASN A 93 22.32 21.85 -3.58
C ASN A 93 21.82 22.79 -2.49
N GLY A 94 21.93 22.41 -1.21
CA GLY A 94 21.51 23.25 -0.08
C GLY A 94 20.03 23.66 -0.15
N LEU A 95 19.15 22.79 -0.65
CA LEU A 95 17.76 23.16 -0.96
C LEU A 95 16.89 23.35 0.29
N ILE A 96 17.32 22.82 1.43
CA ILE A 96 16.66 22.97 2.73
C ILE A 96 17.69 23.46 3.73
N SER A 97 17.44 24.63 4.32
CA SER A 97 18.27 25.23 5.37
C SER A 97 17.96 24.67 6.77
N ASN A 98 18.85 24.89 7.74
CA ASN A 98 18.62 24.43 9.13
C ASN A 98 17.48 25.20 9.79
N GLU A 99 17.26 26.45 9.41
CA GLU A 99 16.15 27.28 9.86
C GLU A 99 14.81 26.69 9.39
N GLU A 100 14.73 26.27 8.13
CA GLU A 100 13.53 25.61 7.59
C GLU A 100 13.29 24.26 8.27
N LEU A 101 14.34 23.47 8.52
CA LEU A 101 14.22 22.23 9.30
C LEU A 101 13.73 22.50 10.73
N GLY A 102 14.22 23.56 11.39
CA GLY A 102 13.77 23.96 12.72
C GLY A 102 12.28 24.35 12.75
N GLN A 103 11.78 24.96 11.68
CA GLN A 103 10.36 25.29 11.53
C GLN A 103 9.49 24.03 11.31
N ALA A 104 9.99 23.07 10.54
CA ALA A 104 9.31 21.80 10.28
C ALA A 104 9.41 20.77 11.43
N ALA A 105 10.34 20.96 12.38
CA ALA A 105 10.68 19.96 13.41
C ALA A 105 9.47 19.47 14.22
N LYS A 106 8.50 20.35 14.53
CA LYS A 106 7.28 19.95 15.26
C LYS A 106 6.40 19.00 14.44
N THR A 107 6.24 19.27 13.15
CA THR A 107 5.50 18.41 12.22
C THR A 107 6.19 17.05 12.07
N ILE A 108 7.52 17.05 11.93
CA ILE A 108 8.32 15.82 11.86
C ILE A 108 8.16 15.02 13.15
N GLN A 109 8.21 15.67 14.32
CA GLN A 109 8.01 15.01 15.61
C GLN A 109 6.62 14.37 15.71
N LEU A 110 5.57 15.09 15.28
CA LEU A 110 4.21 14.56 15.21
C LEU A 110 4.16 13.32 14.31
N GLN A 111 4.72 13.38 13.11
CA GLN A 111 4.76 12.24 12.18
C GLN A 111 5.49 11.03 12.77
N ILE A 112 6.62 11.22 13.45
CA ILE A 112 7.34 10.12 14.12
C ILE A 112 6.48 9.49 15.23
N THR A 113 5.78 10.30 16.02
CA THR A 113 4.90 9.77 17.08
C THR A 113 3.70 9.03 16.49
N ILE A 114 3.05 9.56 15.44
CA ILE A 114 1.99 8.86 14.71
C ILE A 114 2.52 7.56 14.12
N LEU A 115 3.70 7.58 13.49
CA LEU A 115 4.35 6.42 12.90
C LEU A 115 4.60 5.34 13.96
N SER A 116 5.01 5.70 15.18
CA SER A 116 5.19 4.72 16.26
C SER A 116 3.89 4.01 16.67
N ILE A 117 2.77 4.75 16.74
CA ILE A 117 1.44 4.19 17.07
C ILE A 117 0.93 3.31 15.92
N LEU A 118 1.02 3.80 14.69
CA LEU A 118 0.54 3.08 13.51
C LEU A 118 1.41 1.85 13.21
N GLU A 119 2.72 1.90 13.44
CA GLU A 119 3.60 0.73 13.33
C GLU A 119 3.20 -0.34 14.34
N ALA A 120 2.90 0.03 15.58
CA ALA A 120 2.39 -0.93 16.57
C ALA A 120 1.08 -1.58 16.08
N ILE A 121 0.15 -0.79 15.53
CA ILE A 121 -1.09 -1.33 14.96
C ILE A 121 -0.79 -2.28 13.80
N ILE A 122 0.02 -1.88 12.81
CA ILE A 122 0.26 -2.68 11.61
C ILE A 122 1.05 -3.95 11.94
N VAL A 123 2.04 -3.91 12.82
CA VAL A 123 2.77 -5.11 13.29
C VAL A 123 1.83 -6.07 14.02
N THR A 124 0.95 -5.56 14.88
CA THR A 124 -0.04 -6.40 15.57
C THR A 124 -1.11 -6.91 14.60
N MET A 125 -1.56 -6.13 13.62
CA MET A 125 -2.48 -6.61 12.57
C MET A 125 -1.84 -7.68 11.71
N THR A 126 -0.55 -7.55 11.37
CA THR A 126 0.16 -8.50 10.52
C THR A 126 0.43 -9.83 11.22
N ASN A 127 0.53 -9.83 12.56
CA ASN A 127 0.96 -11.01 13.31
C ASN A 127 -0.09 -11.59 14.27
N GLY A 128 -0.99 -10.78 14.81
CA GLY A 128 -2.00 -11.15 15.79
C GLY A 128 -3.18 -11.93 15.18
N GLU A 129 -3.78 -12.80 15.99
CA GLU A 129 -4.79 -13.75 15.51
C GLU A 129 -6.11 -13.09 15.12
N GLN A 130 -6.66 -12.21 15.97
CA GLN A 130 -7.96 -11.55 15.75
C GLN A 130 -7.82 -10.03 15.55
N PHE A 131 -6.65 -9.46 15.84
CA PHE A 131 -6.46 -8.02 15.89
C PHE A 131 -6.76 -7.31 14.55
N ALA A 132 -6.37 -7.91 13.42
CA ALA A 132 -6.70 -7.36 12.12
C ALA A 132 -8.21 -7.31 11.85
N GLN A 133 -8.95 -8.32 12.32
CA GLN A 133 -10.40 -8.36 12.21
C GLN A 133 -11.05 -7.31 13.11
N ASP A 134 -10.58 -7.15 14.35
CA ASP A 134 -11.07 -6.14 15.29
C ASP A 134 -10.89 -4.72 14.73
N VAL A 135 -9.69 -4.41 14.21
CA VAL A 135 -9.40 -3.11 13.57
C VAL A 135 -10.28 -2.91 12.33
N TYR A 136 -10.44 -3.94 11.48
CA TYR A 136 -11.32 -3.86 10.32
C TYR A 136 -12.77 -3.55 10.72
N GLN A 137 -13.29 -4.21 11.75
CA GLN A 137 -14.66 -4.00 12.22
C GLN A 137 -14.84 -2.62 12.83
N HIS A 138 -13.87 -2.15 13.62
CA HIS A 138 -13.86 -0.79 14.17
C HIS A 138 -13.95 0.26 13.06
N LEU A 139 -13.03 0.21 12.09
CA LEU A 139 -12.99 1.16 10.97
C LEU A 139 -14.20 1.03 10.05
N SER A 140 -14.68 -0.19 9.80
CA SER A 140 -15.89 -0.38 8.99
C SER A 140 -17.12 0.21 9.65
N LYS A 141 -17.26 0.08 10.97
CA LYS A 141 -18.36 0.70 11.73
C LYS A 141 -18.28 2.22 11.71
N ARG A 142 -17.07 2.78 11.80
CA ARG A 142 -16.85 4.24 11.76
C ARG A 142 -17.06 4.87 10.38
N SER A 143 -17.05 4.07 9.31
CA SER A 143 -17.29 4.59 7.95
C SER A 143 -18.64 5.27 7.75
N GLY A 144 -19.61 5.08 8.66
CA GLY A 144 -20.96 5.63 8.54
C GLY A 144 -21.84 4.91 7.50
N SER A 145 -21.28 3.92 6.78
CA SER A 145 -22.02 3.08 5.85
C SER A 145 -23.06 2.24 6.59
N PRO A 146 -24.35 2.29 6.22
CA PRO A 146 -25.38 1.45 6.84
C PRO A 146 -25.20 -0.03 6.48
N TYR A 147 -24.41 -0.33 5.45
CA TYR A 147 -24.12 -1.69 5.02
C TYR A 147 -22.67 -1.81 4.53
N PRO A 148 -21.69 -1.89 5.46
CA PRO A 148 -20.25 -1.82 5.15
C PRO A 148 -19.68 -3.02 4.38
N GLY A 149 -20.50 -4.04 4.15
CA GLY A 149 -20.21 -5.21 3.32
C GLY A 149 -20.70 -5.09 1.87
N ASN A 150 -21.26 -3.94 1.48
CA ASN A 150 -21.65 -3.67 0.10
C ASN A 150 -20.84 -2.53 -0.51
N PRO A 151 -20.16 -2.77 -1.64
CA PRO A 151 -19.28 -1.79 -2.21
C PRO A 151 -19.99 -0.54 -2.77
N VAL A 152 -21.21 -0.69 -3.30
CA VAL A 152 -21.98 0.43 -3.84
C VAL A 152 -22.45 1.34 -2.72
N VAL A 153 -22.96 0.75 -1.63
CA VAL A 153 -23.36 1.50 -0.44
C VAL A 153 -22.14 2.19 0.18
N ASP A 154 -21.02 1.50 0.34
CA ASP A 154 -19.79 2.12 0.84
C ASP A 154 -19.32 3.31 0.01
N PHE A 155 -19.33 3.18 -1.31
CA PHE A 155 -18.91 4.24 -2.22
C PHE A 155 -19.81 5.49 -2.07
N LEU A 156 -21.13 5.27 -2.00
CA LEU A 156 -22.13 6.33 -1.88
C LEU A 156 -22.15 6.97 -0.48
N TRP A 157 -21.86 6.20 0.57
CA TRP A 157 -21.83 6.67 1.97
C TRP A 157 -20.42 7.05 2.46
N ALA A 158 -19.40 7.01 1.60
CA ALA A 158 -18.09 7.53 1.95
C ALA A 158 -18.16 9.02 2.35
N PRO A 159 -17.28 9.48 3.28
CA PRO A 159 -17.30 10.85 3.81
C PRO A 159 -17.45 11.91 2.73
N SER A 160 -18.30 12.92 2.96
CA SER A 160 -18.69 13.91 1.93
C SER A 160 -17.52 14.73 1.38
N ASN A 161 -16.48 14.91 2.17
CA ASN A 161 -15.22 15.56 1.82
C ASN A 161 -14.28 14.69 0.97
N ALA A 162 -14.53 13.39 0.83
CA ALA A 162 -13.71 12.50 0.02
C ALA A 162 -13.90 12.78 -1.48
N SER A 163 -12.79 13.00 -2.17
CA SER A 163 -12.71 13.11 -3.63
C SER A 163 -13.15 11.83 -4.33
N LEU A 164 -13.45 11.92 -5.62
CA LEU A 164 -13.81 10.74 -6.43
C LEU A 164 -12.69 9.68 -6.40
N PHE A 165 -11.44 10.12 -6.54
CA PHE A 165 -10.28 9.23 -6.49
C PHE A 165 -10.20 8.49 -5.14
N GLU A 166 -10.33 9.22 -4.02
CA GLU A 166 -10.29 8.62 -2.68
C GLU A 166 -11.41 7.59 -2.46
N ARG A 167 -12.62 7.89 -2.93
CA ARG A 167 -13.76 6.96 -2.87
C ARG A 167 -13.49 5.69 -3.68
N ILE A 168 -13.01 5.82 -4.91
CA ILE A 168 -12.66 4.68 -5.77
C ILE A 168 -11.56 3.84 -5.10
N LYS A 169 -10.49 4.48 -4.63
CA LYS A 169 -9.38 3.80 -3.95
C LYS A 169 -9.85 3.04 -2.72
N PHE A 170 -10.69 3.65 -1.88
CA PHE A 170 -11.21 3.01 -0.69
C PHE A 170 -12.09 1.79 -1.02
N SER A 171 -12.98 1.89 -2.01
CA SER A 171 -13.77 0.75 -2.47
C SER A 171 -12.92 -0.36 -3.10
N SER A 172 -11.81 0.00 -3.78
CA SER A 172 -10.92 -0.97 -4.44
C SER A 172 -10.04 -1.77 -3.48
N ILE A 173 -9.73 -1.23 -2.29
CA ILE A 173 -8.82 -1.89 -1.35
C ILE A 173 -9.51 -2.89 -0.42
N LYS A 174 -10.79 -2.68 -0.10
CA LYS A 174 -11.54 -3.55 0.81
C LYS A 174 -11.53 -5.04 0.41
N PRO A 175 -11.70 -5.42 -0.87
CA PRO A 175 -11.57 -6.81 -1.29
C PRO A 175 -10.22 -7.44 -0.92
N GLY A 176 -9.12 -6.69 -1.07
CA GLY A 176 -7.78 -7.13 -0.68
C GLY A 176 -7.69 -7.39 0.83
N MET A 177 -8.22 -6.48 1.65
CA MET A 177 -8.25 -6.63 3.10
C MET A 177 -9.13 -7.80 3.55
N LEU A 178 -10.30 -7.98 2.92
CA LEU A 178 -11.22 -9.09 3.21
C LEU A 178 -10.62 -10.46 2.86
N ASN A 179 -9.92 -10.55 1.72
CA ASN A 179 -9.16 -11.76 1.36
C ASN A 179 -8.08 -12.08 2.41
N ILE A 180 -7.33 -11.08 2.86
CA ILE A 180 -6.32 -11.26 3.91
C ILE A 180 -6.97 -11.79 5.20
N LEU A 181 -8.08 -11.19 5.64
CA LEU A 181 -8.80 -11.64 6.84
C LEU A 181 -9.30 -13.08 6.71
N PHE A 182 -9.87 -13.43 5.56
CA PHE A 182 -10.33 -14.79 5.28
C PHE A 182 -9.18 -15.79 5.38
N HIS A 183 -8.13 -15.65 4.56
CA HIS A 183 -7.03 -16.61 4.51
C HIS A 183 -6.34 -16.79 5.86
N ARG A 184 -6.14 -15.70 6.60
CA ARG A 184 -5.53 -15.74 7.94
C ARG A 184 -6.43 -16.43 8.96
N SER A 185 -7.75 -16.22 8.90
CA SER A 185 -8.70 -16.90 9.79
C SER A 185 -8.70 -18.42 9.61
N MET A 186 -8.27 -18.88 8.43
CA MET A 186 -8.16 -20.30 8.10
C MET A 186 -6.90 -20.95 8.65
N LYS A 187 -5.89 -20.19 9.10
CA LYS A 187 -4.61 -20.71 9.61
C LYS A 187 -4.04 -21.78 8.65
N GLU A 188 -3.72 -22.96 9.17
CA GLU A 188 -3.23 -24.12 8.40
C GLU A 188 -4.35 -24.98 7.78
N LYS A 189 -5.63 -24.64 8.01
CA LYS A 189 -6.76 -25.39 7.47
C LYS A 189 -6.81 -25.28 5.94
N LEU A 190 -7.11 -26.39 5.29
CA LEU A 190 -7.47 -26.44 3.87
C LEU A 190 -8.79 -25.69 3.67
N GLU A 191 -8.79 -24.76 2.71
CA GLU A 191 -9.92 -23.89 2.45
C GLU A 191 -10.96 -24.58 1.58
N SER A 192 -12.23 -24.42 1.92
CA SER A 192 -13.35 -24.91 1.14
C SER A 192 -14.31 -23.79 0.76
N GLN A 193 -15.15 -24.04 -0.25
CA GLN A 193 -16.20 -23.10 -0.63
C GLN A 193 -17.18 -22.81 0.52
N SER A 194 -17.44 -23.80 1.39
CA SER A 194 -18.30 -23.60 2.56
C SER A 194 -17.69 -22.62 3.57
N ASP A 195 -16.36 -22.61 3.71
CA ASP A 195 -15.68 -21.65 4.58
C ASP A 195 -15.82 -20.22 4.04
N ILE A 196 -15.70 -20.05 2.72
CA ILE A 196 -15.93 -18.76 2.04
C ILE A 196 -17.36 -18.29 2.28
N GLU A 197 -18.36 -19.15 2.07
CA GLU A 197 -19.77 -18.81 2.28
C GLU A 197 -20.09 -18.42 3.73
N GLN A 198 -19.51 -19.14 4.70
CA GLN A 198 -19.62 -18.80 6.13
C GLN A 198 -19.00 -17.44 6.43
N PHE A 199 -17.82 -17.15 5.86
CA PHE A 199 -17.15 -15.87 6.03
C PHE A 199 -17.96 -14.71 5.41
N ILE A 200 -18.44 -14.88 4.16
CA ILE A 200 -19.31 -13.92 3.47
C ILE A 200 -20.57 -13.62 4.29
N SER A 201 -21.23 -14.66 4.80
CA SER A 201 -22.43 -14.51 5.63
C SER A 201 -22.12 -13.79 6.95
N LYS A 202 -21.06 -14.20 7.66
CA LYS A 202 -20.63 -13.59 8.92
C LYS A 202 -20.29 -12.10 8.77
N MET A 203 -19.64 -11.74 7.66
CA MET A 203 -19.18 -10.38 7.38
C MET A 203 -20.21 -9.53 6.60
N GLY A 204 -21.34 -10.13 6.20
CA GLY A 204 -22.40 -9.47 5.43
C GLY A 204 -21.94 -8.98 4.07
N LEU A 205 -21.07 -9.73 3.38
CA LEU A 205 -20.43 -9.30 2.14
C LEU A 205 -21.33 -9.52 0.93
N SER A 206 -21.22 -8.64 -0.06
CA SER A 206 -21.96 -8.74 -1.31
C SER A 206 -21.14 -8.23 -2.50
N TRP A 207 -21.53 -8.65 -3.71
CA TRP A 207 -20.86 -8.24 -4.96
C TRP A 207 -19.35 -8.55 -4.92
N TRP A 208 -18.50 -7.65 -5.40
CA TRP A 208 -17.05 -7.88 -5.46
C TRP A 208 -16.35 -7.84 -4.10
N TYR A 209 -17.05 -7.51 -3.00
CA TYR A 209 -16.50 -7.78 -1.65
C TYR A 209 -16.63 -9.25 -1.26
N ALA A 210 -17.51 -10.00 -1.92
CA ALA A 210 -17.67 -11.43 -1.75
C ALA A 210 -16.81 -12.25 -2.74
N ASP A 211 -15.99 -11.60 -3.55
CA ASP A 211 -15.07 -12.24 -4.51
C ASP A 211 -13.80 -12.72 -3.79
N ILE A 212 -13.97 -13.80 -3.04
CA ILE A 212 -12.92 -14.48 -2.27
C ILE A 212 -12.69 -15.83 -2.94
N ILE A 213 -11.41 -16.17 -3.15
CA ILE A 213 -11.00 -17.39 -3.83
C ILE A 213 -10.20 -18.24 -2.85
N VAL A 214 -10.33 -19.56 -2.90
CA VAL A 214 -9.54 -20.47 -2.07
C VAL A 214 -8.06 -20.45 -2.47
N ALA A 215 -7.18 -20.60 -1.48
CA ALA A 215 -5.73 -20.62 -1.65
C ALA A 215 -5.17 -21.91 -2.30
N SER A 216 -6.01 -22.84 -2.77
CA SER A 216 -5.61 -24.17 -3.26
C SER A 216 -4.82 -24.16 -4.58
N ASP A 217 -4.71 -23.01 -5.24
CA ASP A 217 -3.94 -22.86 -6.47
C ASP A 217 -2.55 -22.29 -6.16
N ASN A 218 -1.50 -23.03 -6.56
CA ASN A 218 -0.10 -22.63 -6.39
C ASN A 218 0.30 -21.37 -7.20
N GLU A 219 -0.58 -20.87 -8.07
CA GLU A 219 -0.45 -19.58 -8.74
C GLU A 219 -1.82 -18.90 -8.80
N LEU A 220 -1.98 -17.77 -8.11
CA LEU A 220 -3.20 -16.96 -8.18
C LEU A 220 -3.11 -16.01 -9.38
N ALA A 221 -3.80 -16.35 -10.48
CA ALA A 221 -3.97 -15.45 -11.62
C ALA A 221 -4.58 -14.10 -11.20
N GLY A 222 -4.26 -13.01 -11.92
CA GLY A 222 -4.89 -11.69 -11.71
C GLY A 222 -4.23 -10.74 -10.70
N THR A 223 -3.27 -11.17 -9.87
CA THR A 223 -2.60 -10.23 -8.94
C THR A 223 -1.80 -9.15 -9.66
N THR A 224 -1.01 -9.51 -10.66
CA THR A 224 -0.21 -8.55 -11.43
C THR A 224 -1.11 -7.54 -12.17
N PRO A 225 -2.16 -7.96 -12.92
CA PRO A 225 -3.14 -7.03 -13.48
C PRO A 225 -3.81 -6.10 -12.45
N ALA A 226 -4.24 -6.62 -11.29
CA ALA A 226 -4.86 -5.80 -10.25
C ALA A 226 -3.89 -4.76 -9.66
N MET A 227 -2.63 -5.14 -9.44
CA MET A 227 -1.59 -4.21 -8.98
C MET A 227 -1.28 -3.16 -10.05
N ALA A 228 -1.25 -3.55 -11.32
CA ALA A 228 -1.06 -2.65 -12.45
C ALA A 228 -2.20 -1.63 -12.58
N LEU A 229 -3.45 -2.05 -12.40
CA LEU A 229 -4.60 -1.13 -12.34
C LEU A 229 -4.43 -0.09 -11.22
N ASN A 230 -4.02 -0.52 -10.01
CA ASN A 230 -3.82 0.39 -8.89
C ASN A 230 -2.72 1.45 -9.17
N ILE A 231 -1.66 1.05 -9.88
CA ILE A 231 -0.59 1.96 -10.32
C ILE A 231 -1.11 2.91 -11.40
N MET A 232 -1.83 2.37 -12.38
CA MET A 232 -2.36 3.14 -13.51
C MET A 232 -3.33 4.23 -13.04
N GLU A 233 -4.20 3.95 -12.08
CA GLU A 233 -5.12 4.93 -11.49
C GLU A 233 -4.38 6.14 -10.88
N ALA A 234 -3.28 5.90 -10.15
CA ALA A 234 -2.50 6.99 -9.54
C ALA A 234 -1.61 7.71 -10.57
N ALA A 235 -1.06 6.99 -11.55
CA ALA A 235 -0.32 7.59 -12.65
C ALA A 235 -1.22 8.43 -13.57
N TRP A 236 -2.49 8.05 -13.74
CA TRP A 236 -3.50 8.88 -14.42
C TRP A 236 -3.68 10.21 -13.69
N GLU A 237 -3.95 10.18 -12.38
CA GLU A 237 -4.10 11.38 -11.54
C GLU A 237 -2.85 12.28 -11.60
N ASP A 238 -1.65 11.73 -11.51
CA ASP A 238 -0.39 12.48 -11.69
C ASP A 238 -0.28 13.15 -13.07
N SER A 239 -0.85 12.53 -14.12
CA SER A 239 -0.75 12.99 -15.51
C SER A 239 -1.82 14.01 -15.93
N THR A 240 -2.91 14.11 -15.17
CA THR A 240 -4.08 14.95 -15.50
C THR A 240 -4.43 15.97 -14.43
N GLY A 241 -4.05 15.72 -13.17
CA GLY A 241 -4.30 16.58 -12.02
C GLY A 241 -3.37 17.80 -11.91
N ASP A 242 -3.48 18.49 -10.79
CA ASP A 242 -2.87 19.81 -10.55
C ASP A 242 -1.33 19.79 -10.60
N VAL A 243 -0.72 18.66 -10.25
CA VAL A 243 0.74 18.53 -10.11
C VAL A 243 1.45 18.08 -11.40
N LYS A 244 0.68 17.88 -12.48
CA LYS A 244 1.16 17.45 -13.80
C LYS A 244 2.38 18.24 -14.28
N HIS A 245 2.34 19.56 -14.14
CA HIS A 245 3.38 20.47 -14.65
C HIS A 245 4.60 20.61 -13.73
N ILE A 246 4.52 20.11 -12.50
CA ILE A 246 5.59 20.17 -11.51
C ILE A 246 6.43 18.90 -11.57
N CYS A 247 5.80 17.77 -11.24
CA CYS A 247 6.45 16.46 -11.14
C CYS A 247 5.61 15.31 -11.68
N GLY A 248 4.29 15.53 -11.85
CA GLY A 248 3.32 14.49 -12.16
C GLY A 248 3.63 13.75 -13.46
N LYS A 249 4.05 14.43 -14.53
CA LYS A 249 4.42 13.74 -15.79
C LYS A 249 5.55 12.72 -15.60
N ASP A 250 6.66 13.13 -15.00
CA ASP A 250 7.81 12.23 -14.79
C ASP A 250 7.46 11.09 -13.82
N ASN A 251 6.63 11.36 -12.80
CA ASN A 251 6.19 10.33 -11.87
C ASN A 251 5.20 9.35 -12.52
N ALA A 252 4.30 9.81 -13.40
CA ALA A 252 3.42 8.94 -14.18
C ALA A 252 4.21 8.05 -15.16
N GLU A 253 5.26 8.58 -15.79
CA GLU A 253 6.21 7.79 -16.59
C GLU A 253 6.87 6.67 -15.76
N ALA A 254 7.27 6.96 -14.52
CA ALA A 254 7.78 5.95 -13.58
C ALA A 254 6.72 4.89 -13.20
N GLY A 255 5.45 5.29 -13.06
CA GLY A 255 4.33 4.38 -12.87
C GLY A 255 4.15 3.41 -14.04
N ALA A 256 4.24 3.89 -15.28
CA ALA A 256 4.18 3.05 -16.47
C ALA A 256 5.34 2.03 -16.51
N LEU A 257 6.55 2.47 -16.11
CA LEU A 257 7.73 1.60 -16.01
C LEU A 257 7.56 0.52 -14.92
N LEU A 258 6.98 0.85 -13.77
CA LEU A 258 6.65 -0.14 -12.73
C LEU A 258 5.74 -1.25 -13.26
N ILE A 259 4.70 -0.89 -14.03
CA ILE A 259 3.80 -1.86 -14.65
C ILE A 259 4.56 -2.72 -15.66
N LYS A 260 5.36 -2.08 -16.53
CA LYS A 260 6.16 -2.77 -17.54
C LYS A 260 7.08 -3.82 -16.91
N LEU A 261 7.79 -3.44 -15.84
CA LEU A 261 8.66 -4.35 -15.11
C LEU A 261 7.87 -5.56 -14.61
N MET A 262 6.70 -5.38 -13.97
CA MET A 262 5.91 -6.53 -13.51
C MET A 262 5.50 -7.48 -14.65
N GLU A 263 5.12 -6.92 -15.81
CA GLU A 263 4.69 -7.70 -16.97
C GLU A 263 5.83 -8.47 -17.64
N GLU A 264 7.05 -7.90 -17.67
CA GLU A 264 8.25 -8.53 -18.23
C GLU A 264 8.86 -9.56 -17.27
N TYR A 265 8.94 -9.23 -15.97
CA TYR A 265 9.43 -10.14 -14.94
C TYR A 265 8.49 -11.31 -14.66
N LYS A 266 7.22 -11.18 -15.05
CA LYS A 266 6.17 -12.18 -14.79
C LYS A 266 6.09 -12.53 -13.30
N TYR A 267 6.06 -11.51 -12.44
CA TYR A 267 5.93 -11.75 -11.00
C TYR A 267 4.71 -12.62 -10.70
N SER A 268 4.92 -13.59 -9.82
CA SER A 268 3.93 -14.58 -9.43
C SER A 268 3.42 -14.33 -8.02
N THR A 269 2.34 -15.02 -7.68
CA THR A 269 1.80 -15.09 -6.33
C THR A 269 1.80 -16.52 -5.85
N SER A 270 2.03 -16.70 -4.55
CA SER A 270 2.02 -18.00 -3.90
C SER A 270 1.39 -17.89 -2.53
N ASN A 271 0.77 -18.97 -2.07
CA ASN A 271 0.27 -19.06 -0.71
C ASN A 271 1.29 -19.79 0.15
N THR A 272 1.58 -19.25 1.34
CA THR A 272 2.50 -19.86 2.29
C THR A 272 1.97 -19.74 3.71
N ILE A 273 2.50 -20.55 4.62
CA ILE A 273 2.26 -20.39 6.06
C ILE A 273 3.46 -19.67 6.67
N LYS A 274 3.20 -18.54 7.34
CA LYS A 274 4.22 -17.81 8.11
C LYS A 274 3.83 -17.75 9.58
N ASN A 275 4.81 -17.92 10.44
CA ASN A 275 4.64 -17.68 11.87
C ASN A 275 4.82 -16.20 12.22
N ARG A 276 5.56 -15.46 11.39
CA ARG A 276 5.78 -14.02 11.59
C ARG A 276 5.95 -13.28 10.26
N ILE A 277 5.56 -12.02 10.28
CA ILE A 277 5.82 -11.05 9.22
C ILE A 277 6.40 -9.82 9.92
N LEU A 278 7.69 -9.57 9.72
CA LEU A 278 8.43 -8.45 10.30
C LEU A 278 9.20 -7.74 9.18
N PRO A 279 9.63 -6.48 9.40
CA PRO A 279 10.52 -5.81 8.46
C PRO A 279 11.85 -6.57 8.28
N GLU A 280 12.50 -6.40 7.14
CA GLU A 280 13.79 -6.98 6.82
C GLU A 280 14.85 -6.65 7.88
N SER A 281 15.68 -7.64 8.22
CA SER A 281 16.78 -7.50 9.18
C SER A 281 16.34 -7.14 10.61
N THR A 282 15.07 -7.32 10.95
CA THR A 282 14.57 -7.17 12.32
C THR A 282 14.47 -8.52 13.02
N VAL A 283 14.60 -8.49 14.34
CA VAL A 283 14.53 -9.69 15.19
C VAL A 283 13.62 -9.41 16.38
N LEU A 284 13.08 -10.48 16.96
CA LEU A 284 12.49 -10.39 18.29
C LEU A 284 13.60 -10.49 19.33
N MET A 285 13.50 -9.71 20.40
CA MET A 285 14.45 -9.81 21.51
C MET A 285 14.22 -11.14 22.25
N ASP A 286 15.26 -11.97 22.32
CA ASP A 286 15.18 -13.41 22.66
C ASP A 286 14.40 -13.72 23.94
N ASP A 287 14.56 -12.91 25.00
CA ASP A 287 13.97 -13.19 26.31
C ASP A 287 12.52 -12.69 26.47
N SER A 288 12.09 -11.71 25.66
CA SER A 288 10.81 -11.00 25.84
C SER A 288 9.86 -11.12 24.65
N LYS A 289 10.30 -11.74 23.55
CA LYS A 289 9.62 -11.70 22.23
C LYS A 289 9.26 -10.27 21.80
N SER A 290 9.97 -9.28 22.33
CA SER A 290 9.67 -7.89 22.08
C SER A 290 10.21 -7.48 20.72
N TYR A 291 9.43 -6.68 20.00
CA TYR A 291 9.79 -6.13 18.73
C TYR A 291 10.95 -5.13 18.87
N SER A 292 12.07 -5.39 18.19
CA SER A 292 13.29 -4.58 18.34
C SER A 292 13.12 -3.10 17.98
N ILE A 293 12.19 -2.77 17.09
CA ILE A 293 11.91 -1.40 16.63
C ILE A 293 11.02 -0.65 17.63
N LEU A 294 10.08 -1.32 18.29
CA LEU A 294 9.22 -0.77 19.34
C LEU A 294 9.34 -1.63 20.62
N PRO A 295 10.42 -1.45 21.41
CA PRO A 295 10.63 -2.22 22.62
C PRO A 295 9.45 -2.10 23.59
N GLY A 296 9.01 -3.23 24.13
CA GLY A 296 7.80 -3.37 24.94
C GLY A 296 6.57 -3.87 24.17
N LEU A 297 6.56 -3.84 22.83
CA LEU A 297 5.51 -4.50 22.04
C LEU A 297 5.88 -5.96 21.81
N THR A 298 5.02 -6.88 22.23
CA THR A 298 5.20 -8.32 21.98
C THR A 298 4.53 -8.72 20.68
N VAL A 299 5.18 -9.59 19.89
CA VAL A 299 4.66 -10.05 18.60
C VAL A 299 4.23 -11.51 18.68
N SER A 300 3.01 -11.79 18.20
CA SER A 300 2.48 -13.15 18.10
C SER A 300 3.20 -13.96 17.01
N GLU A 301 3.51 -15.21 17.33
CA GLU A 301 4.08 -16.18 16.38
C GLU A 301 3.04 -17.19 15.86
N THR A 302 1.75 -16.89 16.01
CA THR A 302 0.67 -17.77 15.54
C THR A 302 0.78 -17.99 14.02
N PRO A 303 0.74 -19.24 13.53
CA PRO A 303 0.76 -19.54 12.11
C PRO A 303 -0.40 -18.88 11.38
N LYS A 304 -0.10 -18.24 10.25
CA LYS A 304 -1.10 -17.63 9.36
C LYS A 304 -0.76 -17.90 7.91
N LYS A 305 -1.82 -18.04 7.11
CA LYS A 305 -1.70 -18.12 5.66
C LYS A 305 -1.52 -16.72 5.09
N VAL A 306 -0.50 -16.58 4.25
CA VAL A 306 -0.04 -15.32 3.65
C VAL A 306 -0.06 -15.50 2.14
N MET A 307 -0.61 -14.52 1.44
CA MET A 307 -0.57 -14.46 -0.02
C MET A 307 0.65 -13.64 -0.43
N GLU A 308 1.75 -14.33 -0.70
CA GLU A 308 2.99 -13.71 -1.15
C GLU A 308 2.85 -13.22 -2.59
N PHE A 309 3.45 -12.05 -2.86
CA PHE A 309 3.63 -11.50 -4.20
C PHE A 309 5.13 -11.44 -4.48
N ASN A 310 5.62 -12.37 -5.28
CA ASN A 310 7.05 -12.61 -5.51
C ASN A 310 7.65 -11.53 -6.43
N ILE A 311 7.86 -10.35 -5.86
CA ILE A 311 8.53 -9.20 -6.48
C ILE A 311 9.98 -9.09 -6.00
N ASP A 312 10.80 -8.32 -6.72
CA ASP A 312 12.14 -7.99 -6.26
C ASP A 312 12.19 -6.68 -5.44
N ALA A 313 13.24 -6.55 -4.64
CA ALA A 313 13.45 -5.38 -3.77
C ALA A 313 13.63 -4.07 -4.56
N LYS A 314 14.21 -4.10 -5.77
CA LYS A 314 14.42 -2.89 -6.56
C LYS A 314 13.08 -2.33 -7.06
N TRP A 315 12.16 -3.21 -7.46
CA TRP A 315 10.79 -2.83 -7.80
C TRP A 315 10.04 -2.24 -6.60
N ARG A 316 10.13 -2.91 -5.43
CA ARG A 316 9.55 -2.41 -4.17
C ARG A 316 10.06 -1.01 -3.84
N ASP A 317 11.36 -0.78 -3.97
CA ASP A 317 11.99 0.50 -3.65
C ASP A 317 11.53 1.62 -4.59
N LEU A 318 11.45 1.34 -5.90
CA LEU A 318 10.87 2.27 -6.87
C LEU A 318 9.40 2.56 -6.52
N TYR A 319 8.63 1.52 -6.23
CA TYR A 319 7.22 1.66 -5.89
C TYR A 319 7.02 2.55 -4.66
N ASN A 320 7.78 2.31 -3.59
CA ASN A 320 7.71 3.10 -2.35
C ASN A 320 8.02 4.58 -2.63
N SER A 321 9.11 4.87 -3.36
CA SER A 321 9.50 6.24 -3.71
C SER A 321 8.47 6.93 -4.62
N TRP A 322 7.96 6.21 -5.62
CA TRP A 322 6.94 6.68 -6.55
C TRP A 322 5.61 7.00 -5.84
N ASN A 323 5.14 6.10 -4.98
CA ASN A 323 3.88 6.26 -4.24
C ASN A 323 4.01 7.35 -3.16
N LEU A 324 5.18 7.52 -2.55
CA LEU A 324 5.44 8.61 -1.61
C LEU A 324 5.30 9.98 -2.29
N LEU A 325 5.92 10.15 -3.47
CA LEU A 325 5.76 11.38 -4.25
C LEU A 325 4.28 11.62 -4.57
N PHE A 326 3.59 10.62 -5.14
CA PHE A 326 2.17 10.69 -5.46
C PHE A 326 1.31 11.15 -4.27
N VAL A 327 1.51 10.54 -3.10
CA VAL A 327 0.72 10.84 -1.89
C VAL A 327 0.95 12.27 -1.42
N ILE A 328 2.21 12.71 -1.32
CA ILE A 328 2.58 14.05 -0.84
C ILE A 328 2.04 15.14 -1.77
N THR A 329 1.94 14.87 -3.08
CA THR A 329 1.53 15.86 -4.07
C THR A 329 0.03 15.89 -4.33
N ASN A 330 -0.67 14.76 -4.23
CA ASN A 330 -2.07 14.66 -4.64
C ASN A 330 -3.06 14.40 -3.49
N ILE A 331 -2.61 13.93 -2.32
CA ILE A 331 -3.50 13.54 -1.22
C ILE A 331 -3.23 14.41 0.01
N ASP A 332 -2.07 14.21 0.64
CA ASP A 332 -1.73 14.84 1.92
C ASP A 332 -0.23 14.70 2.22
N LYS A 333 0.33 15.72 2.89
CA LYS A 333 1.76 15.83 3.19
C LYS A 333 2.14 15.29 4.57
N ILE A 334 1.18 15.18 5.49
CA ILE A 334 1.47 14.85 6.90
C ILE A 334 1.16 13.40 7.24
N PHE A 335 -0.10 13.02 7.10
CA PHE A 335 -0.66 11.78 7.62
C PHE A 335 -0.55 10.62 6.63
N MET A 336 -1.01 10.81 5.40
CA MET A 336 -1.04 9.73 4.40
C MET A 336 0.33 9.20 3.98
N PRO A 337 1.43 9.98 3.94
CA PRO A 337 2.76 9.44 3.64
C PRO A 337 3.21 8.37 4.64
N ILE A 338 2.71 8.41 5.89
CA ILE A 338 3.10 7.49 6.95
C ILE A 338 2.86 6.03 6.55
N LYS A 339 1.81 5.74 5.77
CA LYS A 339 1.51 4.38 5.28
C LYS A 339 2.64 3.71 4.49
N LEU A 340 3.55 4.50 3.93
CA LEU A 340 4.71 4.03 3.17
C LEU A 340 6.03 4.13 3.97
N LEU A 341 6.01 4.85 5.09
CA LEU A 341 7.16 5.06 5.97
C LEU A 341 7.18 4.12 7.18
N LEU A 342 6.07 3.44 7.46
CA LEU A 342 6.02 2.35 8.43
C LEU A 342 7.15 1.35 8.15
N PRO A 343 8.02 0.99 9.12
CA PRO A 343 9.03 -0.03 8.94
C PRO A 343 8.49 -1.32 8.33
N THR A 344 7.30 -1.77 8.77
CA THR A 344 6.63 -2.97 8.26
C THR A 344 6.27 -2.90 6.77
N VAL A 345 6.18 -1.71 6.18
CA VAL A 345 5.90 -1.51 4.76
C VAL A 345 7.16 -1.10 3.99
N LEU A 346 7.89 -0.09 4.47
CA LEU A 346 9.06 0.48 3.81
C LEU A 346 10.13 -0.57 3.53
N ALA A 347 10.35 -1.47 4.50
CA ALA A 347 11.34 -2.53 4.45
C ALA A 347 10.69 -3.91 4.63
N ALA A 348 9.46 -4.09 4.13
CA ALA A 348 8.87 -5.42 4.07
C ALA A 348 9.74 -6.35 3.21
N GLU A 349 9.87 -7.63 3.58
CA GLU A 349 10.35 -8.63 2.62
C GLU A 349 9.55 -8.51 1.31
N PRO A 350 10.19 -8.52 0.13
CA PRO A 350 9.52 -8.22 -1.13
C PRO A 350 8.27 -9.09 -1.34
N GLN A 351 8.33 -10.36 -0.95
CA GLN A 351 7.22 -11.32 -1.04
C GLN A 351 6.00 -10.90 -0.20
N ASN A 352 6.21 -10.27 0.95
CA ASN A 352 5.13 -9.86 1.85
C ASN A 352 4.60 -8.45 1.55
N TYR A 353 5.31 -7.68 0.72
CA TYR A 353 5.08 -6.25 0.53
C TYR A 353 3.63 -5.92 0.15
N LYS A 354 3.02 -6.69 -0.77
CA LYS A 354 1.62 -6.49 -1.17
C LYS A 354 0.68 -6.58 0.02
N GLU A 355 0.80 -7.63 0.82
CA GLU A 355 -0.11 -7.91 1.93
C GLU A 355 -0.02 -6.83 3.02
N VAL A 356 1.20 -6.54 3.49
CA VAL A 356 1.42 -5.52 4.53
C VAL A 356 1.02 -4.13 4.05
N ARG A 357 1.23 -3.82 2.77
CA ARG A 357 0.80 -2.56 2.15
C ARG A 357 -0.73 -2.47 2.09
N VAL A 358 -1.44 -3.54 1.74
CA VAL A 358 -2.91 -3.55 1.72
C VAL A 358 -3.46 -3.30 3.13
N ILE A 359 -2.90 -3.96 4.14
CA ILE A 359 -3.28 -3.74 5.55
C ILE A 359 -3.05 -2.28 5.94
N SER A 360 -1.85 -1.74 5.66
CA SER A 360 -1.51 -0.35 5.98
C SER A 360 -2.39 0.67 5.26
N LEU A 361 -2.58 0.52 3.95
CA LEU A 361 -3.38 1.45 3.14
C LEU A 361 -4.87 1.38 3.52
N PHE A 362 -5.41 0.20 3.86
CA PHE A 362 -6.78 0.09 4.36
C PHE A 362 -6.90 0.80 5.71
N THR A 363 -6.02 0.50 6.67
CA THR A 363 -6.10 1.05 8.03
C THR A 363 -5.92 2.56 8.03
N ILE A 364 -4.82 3.05 7.44
CA ILE A 364 -4.49 4.47 7.45
C ILE A 364 -5.41 5.25 6.52
N GLY A 365 -5.78 4.70 5.36
CA GLY A 365 -6.75 5.31 4.46
C GLY A 365 -8.15 5.43 5.08
N SER A 366 -8.59 4.43 5.84
CA SER A 366 -9.85 4.51 6.59
C SER A 366 -9.82 5.66 7.61
N ILE A 367 -8.77 5.71 8.44
CA ILE A 367 -8.60 6.74 9.46
C ILE A 367 -8.53 8.12 8.82
N PHE A 368 -7.75 8.28 7.75
CA PHE A 368 -7.61 9.53 7.02
C PHE A 368 -8.96 10.09 6.56
N LEU A 369 -9.79 9.25 5.93
CA LEU A 369 -11.08 9.67 5.41
C LEU A 369 -12.10 9.94 6.52
N GLN A 370 -12.15 9.06 7.53
CA GLN A 370 -13.15 9.12 8.61
C GLN A 370 -12.90 10.29 9.55
N GLU A 371 -11.64 10.51 9.91
CA GLU A 371 -11.26 11.55 10.86
C GLU A 371 -10.93 12.88 10.18
N ASN A 372 -11.01 12.92 8.84
CA ASN A 372 -10.81 14.12 8.02
C ASN A 372 -9.53 14.87 8.41
N THR A 373 -8.41 14.16 8.42
CA THR A 373 -7.17 14.68 9.01
C THR A 373 -6.66 15.93 8.30
N THR A 374 -6.99 16.15 7.02
CA THR A 374 -6.66 17.37 6.27
C THR A 374 -7.33 18.62 6.82
N MET A 375 -8.52 18.49 7.40
CA MET A 375 -9.27 19.58 8.01
C MET A 375 -9.04 19.70 9.51
N ASN A 376 -8.36 18.73 10.13
CA ASN A 376 -8.04 18.78 11.55
C ASN A 376 -6.76 19.64 11.77
N PRO A 377 -6.84 20.77 12.49
CA PRO A 377 -5.68 21.65 12.74
C PRO A 377 -4.50 20.95 13.44
N PHE A 378 -4.75 19.83 14.12
CA PHE A 378 -3.72 19.03 14.75
C PHE A 378 -2.85 18.27 13.74
N PHE A 379 -3.42 17.89 12.59
CA PHE A 379 -2.73 17.14 11.53
C PHE A 379 -2.48 17.97 10.26
N SER A 380 -2.90 19.23 10.21
CA SER A 380 -2.71 20.12 9.06
C SER A 380 -1.32 20.77 9.06
N ASP A 381 -0.67 20.82 7.89
CA ASP A 381 0.64 21.45 7.74
C ASP A 381 0.48 22.96 7.55
N ASN A 382 1.24 23.74 8.32
CA ASN A 382 1.34 25.18 8.12
C ASN A 382 2.66 25.58 7.46
N TYR A 383 3.55 24.63 7.18
CA TYR A 383 4.89 24.89 6.70
C TYR A 383 5.09 24.51 5.24
N HIS A 384 5.84 25.34 4.51
CA HIS A 384 6.18 25.11 3.12
C HIS A 384 7.66 25.41 2.88
N PHE A 385 8.41 24.41 2.42
CA PHE A 385 9.81 24.59 2.04
C PHE A 385 9.94 25.50 0.83
N LYS A 386 10.89 26.44 0.86
CA LYS A 386 11.06 27.43 -0.21
C LYS A 386 11.33 26.81 -1.58
N ASN A 387 12.09 25.72 -1.59
CA ASN A 387 12.49 25.01 -2.81
C ASN A 387 11.65 23.75 -3.08
N ALA A 388 10.45 23.63 -2.51
CA ALA A 388 9.63 22.42 -2.62
C ALA A 388 9.41 22.00 -4.09
N GLU A 389 9.08 22.93 -4.99
CA GLU A 389 8.84 22.62 -6.40
C GLU A 389 10.07 22.00 -7.09
N ILE A 390 11.28 22.52 -6.81
CA ILE A 390 12.54 22.01 -7.35
C ILE A 390 12.78 20.57 -6.85
N ILE A 391 12.50 20.32 -5.57
CA ILE A 391 12.66 19.01 -4.94
C ILE A 391 11.68 18.00 -5.57
N LEU A 392 10.40 18.35 -5.65
CA LEU A 392 9.34 17.49 -6.21
C LEU A 392 9.61 17.16 -7.68
N LYS A 393 9.95 18.17 -8.49
CA LYS A 393 10.33 17.97 -9.90
C LYS A 393 11.51 17.01 -10.05
N LYS A 394 12.54 17.19 -9.20
CA LYS A 394 13.70 16.30 -9.25
C LYS A 394 13.36 14.88 -8.78
N TRP A 395 12.48 14.73 -7.80
CA TRP A 395 12.04 13.43 -7.31
C TRP A 395 11.33 12.64 -8.41
N GLY A 396 10.39 13.25 -9.13
CA GLY A 396 9.71 12.60 -10.28
C GLY A 396 10.72 12.12 -11.32
N LYS A 397 11.69 12.97 -11.68
CA LYS A 397 12.77 12.60 -12.60
C LYS A 397 13.62 11.43 -12.07
N ILE A 398 13.98 11.42 -10.79
CA ILE A 398 14.75 10.32 -10.18
C ILE A 398 13.98 9.00 -10.27
N ASN A 399 12.68 9.00 -9.94
CA ASN A 399 11.85 7.79 -10.04
C ASN A 399 11.84 7.25 -11.48
N LYS A 400 11.66 8.14 -12.47
CA LYS A 400 11.71 7.76 -13.88
C LYS A 400 13.07 7.20 -14.29
N ASP A 401 14.15 7.93 -13.99
CA ASP A 401 15.51 7.55 -14.38
C ASP A 401 15.87 6.17 -13.77
N TYR A 402 15.39 5.89 -12.55
CA TYR A 402 15.58 4.58 -11.90
C TYR A 402 14.81 3.47 -12.60
N GLY A 403 13.51 3.66 -12.88
CA GLY A 403 12.71 2.67 -13.61
C GLY A 403 13.30 2.31 -14.98
N MET A 404 13.85 3.31 -15.67
CA MET A 404 14.57 3.10 -16.94
C MET A 404 15.86 2.28 -16.76
N GLU A 405 16.61 2.54 -15.69
CA GLU A 405 17.80 1.75 -15.37
C GLU A 405 17.42 0.28 -15.10
N LEU A 406 16.38 0.03 -14.30
CA LEU A 406 15.90 -1.33 -14.01
C LEU A 406 15.52 -2.09 -15.28
N LEU A 407 14.79 -1.45 -16.19
CA LEU A 407 14.40 -2.05 -17.46
C LEU A 407 15.61 -2.34 -18.38
N SER A 408 16.60 -1.45 -18.39
CA SER A 408 17.83 -1.64 -19.16
C SER A 408 18.69 -2.80 -18.66
N GLN A 409 18.67 -3.08 -17.34
CA GLN A 409 19.40 -4.20 -16.74
C GLN A 409 18.80 -5.57 -17.11
N GLN A 410 17.56 -5.61 -17.59
CA GLN A 410 16.87 -6.85 -17.94
C GLN A 410 17.07 -7.32 -19.37
N SER A 411 17.50 -6.44 -20.28
CA SER A 411 17.25 -6.69 -21.69
C SER A 411 18.47 -6.51 -22.60
N ASN A 412 18.66 -7.48 -23.49
CA ASN A 412 19.30 -7.28 -24.81
C ASN A 412 18.39 -6.42 -25.75
N LEU A 413 17.29 -5.84 -25.22
CA LEU A 413 16.37 -5.01 -25.97
C LEU A 413 16.95 -3.60 -26.01
N MET A 414 16.99 -3.01 -27.21
CA MET A 414 17.17 -1.59 -27.38
C MET A 414 16.06 -0.90 -26.56
N VAL A 415 16.44 -0.28 -25.45
CA VAL A 415 15.54 0.50 -24.59
C VAL A 415 15.08 1.71 -25.39
N ASP A 416 14.01 1.55 -26.15
CA ASP A 416 13.45 2.66 -26.92
C ASP A 416 12.59 3.52 -25.98
N LYS A 417 13.27 4.45 -25.30
CA LYS A 417 12.80 5.66 -24.58
C LYS A 417 11.55 5.52 -23.69
N SER A 418 11.64 5.97 -22.43
CA SER A 418 10.53 6.01 -21.45
C SER A 418 9.22 6.60 -22.00
N GLU A 419 9.32 7.58 -22.91
CA GLU A 419 8.18 8.20 -23.60
C GLU A 419 7.34 7.17 -24.34
N THR A 420 7.94 6.12 -24.92
CA THR A 420 7.22 5.06 -25.64
C THR A 420 6.26 4.32 -24.72
N TYR A 421 6.69 3.91 -23.52
CA TYR A 421 5.86 3.14 -22.59
C TYR A 421 4.75 3.99 -21.97
N TYR A 422 5.04 5.24 -21.62
CA TYR A 422 4.00 6.17 -21.18
C TYR A 422 2.99 6.45 -22.29
N HIS A 423 3.44 6.63 -23.54
CA HIS A 423 2.54 6.77 -24.68
C HIS A 423 1.76 5.48 -24.99
N GLU A 424 2.31 4.29 -24.73
CA GLU A 424 1.59 3.02 -24.88
C GLU A 424 0.46 2.87 -23.84
N VAL A 425 0.68 3.33 -22.60
CA VAL A 425 -0.30 3.24 -21.52
C VAL A 425 -1.33 4.38 -21.59
N PHE A 426 -0.87 5.63 -21.72
CA PHE A 426 -1.70 6.84 -21.63
C PHE A 426 -1.84 7.61 -22.95
N GLY A 427 -0.95 7.43 -23.92
CA GLY A 427 -0.99 8.09 -25.23
C GLY A 427 -1.10 9.61 -25.17
N ASN A 428 -1.67 10.21 -26.22
CA ASN A 428 -1.92 11.66 -26.28
C ASN A 428 -3.24 12.08 -25.59
N HIS A 429 -4.08 11.10 -25.24
CA HIS A 429 -5.40 11.29 -24.62
C HIS A 429 -5.49 10.43 -23.35
N PRO A 430 -4.87 10.86 -22.24
CA PRO A 430 -4.73 10.05 -21.03
C PRO A 430 -6.08 9.58 -20.46
N ASP A 431 -7.11 10.43 -20.45
CA ASP A 431 -8.44 10.05 -19.93
C ASP A 431 -9.11 8.94 -20.75
N PHE A 432 -9.07 9.07 -22.08
CA PHE A 432 -9.68 8.09 -22.99
C PHE A 432 -8.92 6.76 -22.97
N ASN A 433 -7.59 6.81 -22.95
CA ASN A 433 -6.78 5.61 -22.87
C ASN A 433 -6.92 4.92 -21.52
N PHE A 434 -6.98 5.67 -20.42
CA PHE A 434 -7.29 5.12 -19.10
C PHE A 434 -8.62 4.35 -19.10
N LEU A 435 -9.68 4.94 -19.67
CA LEU A 435 -10.98 4.28 -19.79
C LEU A 435 -10.90 3.00 -20.65
N ILE A 436 -10.21 3.02 -21.79
CA ILE A 436 -10.01 1.82 -22.63
C ILE A 436 -9.28 0.72 -21.84
N ARG A 437 -8.25 1.08 -21.07
CA ARG A 437 -7.49 0.12 -20.27
C ARG A 437 -8.32 -0.48 -19.14
N ILE A 438 -9.16 0.31 -18.48
CA ILE A 438 -10.15 -0.21 -17.50
C ILE A 438 -11.09 -1.20 -18.18
N ILE A 439 -11.69 -0.84 -19.32
CA ILE A 439 -12.61 -1.72 -20.04
C ILE A 439 -11.90 -3.03 -20.44
N GLY A 440 -10.68 -2.93 -20.97
CA GLY A 440 -9.87 -4.09 -21.34
C GLY A 440 -9.57 -5.00 -20.15
N TYR A 441 -9.19 -4.42 -19.01
CA TYR A 441 -9.00 -5.17 -17.77
C TYR A 441 -10.28 -5.87 -17.32
N LEU A 442 -11.43 -5.20 -17.38
CA LEU A 442 -12.71 -5.81 -17.01
C LEU A 442 -13.11 -6.96 -17.95
N CYS A 443 -12.63 -6.97 -19.19
CA CYS A 443 -12.85 -8.09 -20.12
C CYS A 443 -11.96 -9.31 -19.84
N ASP A 444 -10.78 -9.13 -19.24
CA ASP A 444 -9.84 -10.23 -18.92
C ASP A 444 -9.00 -9.91 -17.66
N PRO A 445 -9.62 -9.85 -16.47
CA PRO A 445 -8.96 -9.36 -15.26
C PRO A 445 -7.80 -10.26 -14.81
N GLY A 446 -7.79 -11.53 -15.23
CA GLY A 446 -6.76 -12.51 -14.88
C GLY A 446 -5.46 -12.36 -15.67
N ASN A 447 -5.53 -11.92 -16.94
CA ASN A 447 -4.39 -11.94 -17.87
C ASN A 447 -4.12 -10.60 -18.57
N TYR A 448 -4.88 -9.55 -18.29
CA TYR A 448 -4.74 -8.28 -18.97
C TYR A 448 -3.35 -7.66 -18.82
N LYS A 449 -2.79 -7.17 -19.93
CA LYS A 449 -1.52 -6.44 -19.97
C LYS A 449 -1.76 -4.99 -20.39
N PHE A 450 -1.36 -4.09 -19.52
CA PHE A 450 -1.52 -2.65 -19.67
C PHE A 450 -0.47 -2.04 -20.60
N THR A 451 0.73 -2.64 -20.72
CA THR A 451 1.83 -2.06 -21.53
C THR A 451 1.98 -2.67 -22.92
N GLN A 452 1.09 -3.56 -23.35
CA GLN A 452 1.10 -4.04 -24.72
C GLN A 452 0.32 -3.11 -25.65
N SER A 453 0.93 -2.81 -26.79
CA SER A 453 0.27 -2.19 -27.94
C SER A 453 -0.54 -3.26 -28.66
N SER A 454 -1.87 -3.29 -28.48
CA SER A 454 -2.73 -4.01 -29.40
C SER A 454 -4.15 -3.47 -29.46
N PRO A 455 -4.77 -3.53 -30.66
CA PRO A 455 -6.14 -3.10 -30.85
C PRO A 455 -7.03 -4.07 -30.10
N THR A 456 -7.85 -3.56 -29.19
CA THR A 456 -8.94 -4.33 -28.60
C THR A 456 -9.80 -4.88 -29.75
N LYS A 457 -9.66 -6.18 -30.05
CA LYS A 457 -10.71 -6.91 -30.76
C LYS A 457 -11.88 -6.95 -29.79
N PHE A 458 -12.78 -5.98 -29.92
CA PHE A 458 -14.08 -6.03 -29.27
C PHE A 458 -14.78 -7.29 -29.76
N LEU A 459 -14.79 -8.34 -28.94
CA LEU A 459 -15.67 -9.48 -29.15
C LEU A 459 -17.09 -9.00 -28.83
N PRO A 460 -18.03 -9.03 -29.79
CA PRO A 460 -19.40 -8.63 -29.54
C PRO A 460 -20.09 -9.76 -28.75
N GLY A 461 -20.52 -9.44 -27.53
CA GLY A 461 -21.37 -10.33 -26.73
C GLY A 461 -20.88 -10.57 -25.31
N PHE A 462 -20.76 -9.51 -24.50
CA PHE A 462 -20.61 -9.67 -23.05
C PHE A 462 -21.53 -8.71 -22.30
N SER A 463 -22.31 -9.30 -21.37
CA SER A 463 -23.12 -8.60 -20.39
C SER A 463 -22.25 -8.26 -19.19
N PHE A 464 -22.42 -7.05 -18.66
CA PHE A 464 -21.74 -6.49 -17.48
C PHE A 464 -21.91 -7.34 -16.20
N PHE A 465 -22.79 -8.35 -16.21
CA PHE A 465 -23.22 -9.14 -15.05
C PHE A 465 -23.45 -10.63 -15.36
N SER A 466 -22.41 -11.40 -15.68
CA SER A 466 -22.50 -12.86 -15.55
C SER A 466 -21.25 -13.43 -14.88
N SER A 467 -21.43 -13.92 -13.66
CA SER A 467 -20.53 -14.88 -13.07
C SER A 467 -20.50 -16.11 -13.97
N SER A 468 -19.32 -16.51 -14.43
CA SER A 468 -19.11 -17.87 -14.92
C SER A 468 -19.18 -18.82 -13.72
N ARG A 469 -20.38 -19.05 -13.18
CA ARG A 469 -20.67 -20.33 -12.55
C ARG A 469 -20.62 -21.35 -13.68
N GLN A 470 -19.46 -21.96 -13.91
CA GLN A 470 -19.46 -23.31 -14.45
C GLN A 470 -20.12 -24.18 -13.38
N ALA A 471 -21.44 -24.33 -13.48
CA ALA A 471 -22.11 -25.44 -12.84
C ALA A 471 -21.52 -26.71 -13.47
N SER A 472 -20.69 -27.42 -12.71
CA SER A 472 -20.32 -28.80 -12.99
C SER A 472 -21.58 -29.65 -12.84
N THR A 473 -22.44 -29.67 -13.86
CA THR A 473 -23.46 -30.70 -14.00
C THR A 473 -22.82 -31.94 -14.58
N THR A 474 -22.19 -32.74 -13.70
CA THR A 474 -22.19 -34.19 -13.90
C THR A 474 -23.62 -34.68 -13.78
N LEU A 475 -24.37 -34.62 -14.89
CA LEU A 475 -25.57 -35.44 -15.06
C LEU A 475 -25.11 -36.73 -15.74
N SER A 476 -25.13 -37.79 -14.96
CA SER A 476 -25.02 -39.18 -15.38
C SER A 476 -25.89 -39.43 -16.60
N GLN A 477 -25.27 -39.85 -17.71
CA GLN A 477 -25.96 -40.55 -18.80
C GLN A 477 -26.43 -41.92 -18.27
N ALA A 478 -27.64 -41.94 -17.73
CA ALA A 478 -28.44 -43.15 -17.61
C ALA A 478 -29.92 -42.73 -17.64
N GLU A 479 -30.70 -43.44 -18.45
CA GLU A 479 -32.17 -43.44 -18.47
C GLU A 479 -32.85 -42.26 -19.17
N TYR A 480 -33.03 -42.37 -20.49
CA TYR A 480 -34.32 -42.11 -21.16
C TYR A 480 -34.33 -42.81 -22.53
N THR A 481 -34.43 -44.14 -22.49
CA THR A 481 -34.96 -44.95 -23.59
C THR A 481 -36.41 -45.24 -23.24
N HIS A 482 -37.31 -45.16 -24.23
CA HIS A 482 -38.78 -45.30 -24.16
C HIS A 482 -39.55 -44.02 -23.85
N LEU A 483 -40.05 -43.37 -24.89
CA LEU A 483 -41.48 -43.32 -25.21
C LEU A 483 -41.71 -42.39 -26.41
N LEU A 484 -41.67 -42.95 -27.61
CA LEU A 484 -42.36 -42.43 -28.80
C LEU A 484 -42.51 -43.59 -29.80
N SER A 485 -43.51 -44.44 -29.56
CA SER A 485 -44.16 -45.26 -30.58
C SER A 485 -45.60 -45.50 -30.14
N THR A 486 -46.52 -45.24 -31.06
CA THR A 486 -48.00 -45.25 -31.01
C THR A 486 -48.68 -44.13 -30.24
#